data_AF-A0A1B8VWA1-F1
#
_entry.id   AF-A0A1B8VWA1-F1
#
_cell.length_a   1.000
_cell.length_b   1.000
_cell.length_c   1.000
_cell.angle_alpha   90.00
_cell.angle_beta   90.00
_cell.angle_gamma   90.00
#
_symmetry.space_group_name_H-M   'P 1'
#
loop_
_entity.id
_entity.type
_entity.pdbx_description
1 polymer ?
#
loop_
_entity_poly.entity_id
_entity_poly.type
_entity_poly.pdbx_seq_one_letter_code
_entity_poly.pdbx_strand_id
1 'polypeptide(L)'
;MNDSIPLIGHQMRTMVQRFFTAEPLARFAELFIEDKLAETIRFGQLTVIHYRMFGGHSDEVYEAAAAVELFILASDILDDLQDQDAPHKPWMQAPQPVAIHVASALLTLSQQAMLSSAPSDAMRIALMEMMNRLLLQSANGQMLDIMNEIVDEQSYLDMVKQKSATLLQLACMTGVMLAGEPWNEVVAEYAAEIGIAAQIQNDLRDLLRWDDKSDFLQRKRTLLTLYLIESEAEADCWIKEYFEGRISLEDVAMKRELFLETCERTGTILYGSVMSRMHYNRFEELVDSIQEISPWKSTFLHIINQRIA
;
A
#
# COMPACT_ATOMS: atom_id res chain seq x y z
N MET A 1 -16.99 -0.24 19.11
CA MET A 1 -17.14 -0.42 17.65
C MET A 1 -17.14 -1.90 17.40
N ASN A 2 -18.13 -2.44 16.66
CA ASN A 2 -18.08 -3.83 16.26
C ASN A 2 -16.80 -4.04 15.45
N ASP A 3 -15.95 -4.95 15.91
CA ASP A 3 -14.77 -5.36 15.17
C ASP A 3 -15.25 -5.98 13.85
N SER A 4 -15.03 -5.29 12.73
CA SER A 4 -15.43 -5.77 11.40
C SER A 4 -14.49 -6.85 10.88
N ILE A 5 -13.32 -7.04 11.50
CA ILE A 5 -12.27 -7.94 11.03
C ILE A 5 -12.73 -9.41 11.01
N PRO A 6 -13.38 -9.96 12.06
CA PRO A 6 -13.90 -11.32 12.01
C PRO A 6 -14.93 -11.54 10.89
N LEU A 7 -15.75 -10.52 10.59
CA LEU A 7 -16.78 -10.59 9.55
C LEU A 7 -16.15 -10.55 8.15
N ILE A 8 -15.19 -9.67 7.92
CA ILE A 8 -14.40 -9.63 6.68
C ILE A 8 -13.68 -10.96 6.48
N GLY A 9 -12.96 -11.44 7.51
CA GLY A 9 -12.23 -12.70 7.44
C GLY A 9 -13.13 -13.92 7.24
N HIS A 10 -14.36 -13.89 7.76
CA HIS A 10 -15.36 -14.92 7.47
C HIS A 10 -15.77 -14.92 5.99
N GLN A 11 -15.99 -13.74 5.40
CA GLN A 11 -16.34 -13.61 3.99
C GLN A 11 -15.18 -14.06 3.07
N MET A 12 -13.94 -13.66 3.38
CA MET A 12 -12.76 -14.10 2.62
C MET A 12 -12.64 -15.63 2.57
N ARG A 13 -12.76 -16.30 3.73
CA ARG A 13 -12.71 -17.78 3.80
C ARG A 13 -13.89 -18.44 3.11
N THR A 14 -15.08 -17.88 3.23
CA THR A 14 -16.28 -18.39 2.54
C THR A 14 -16.11 -18.35 1.02
N MET A 15 -15.52 -17.28 0.48
CA MET A 15 -15.22 -17.15 -0.94
C MET A 15 -14.17 -18.16 -1.39
N VAL A 16 -13.10 -18.36 -0.62
CA VAL A 16 -12.08 -19.39 -0.89
C VAL A 16 -12.74 -20.78 -0.95
N GLN A 17 -13.50 -21.16 0.07
CA GLN A 17 -14.15 -22.48 0.14
C GLN A 17 -15.17 -22.70 -0.99
N ARG A 18 -15.81 -21.63 -1.46
CA ARG A 18 -16.78 -21.69 -2.54
C ARG A 18 -16.13 -21.93 -3.90
N PHE A 19 -15.00 -21.29 -4.18
CA PHE A 19 -14.42 -21.25 -5.54
C PHE A 19 -13.15 -22.09 -5.70
N PHE A 20 -12.35 -22.30 -4.65
CA PHE A 20 -11.12 -23.07 -4.73
C PHE A 20 -11.39 -24.54 -4.40
N THR A 21 -11.64 -25.33 -5.44
CA THR A 21 -12.00 -26.76 -5.33
C THR A 21 -10.79 -27.66 -5.11
N ALA A 22 -9.58 -27.20 -5.44
CA ALA A 22 -8.35 -27.91 -5.16
C ALA A 22 -7.90 -27.63 -3.71
N GLU A 23 -7.83 -28.68 -2.88
CA GLU A 23 -7.43 -28.57 -1.48
C GLU A 23 -6.11 -27.79 -1.29
N PRO A 24 -5.04 -27.99 -2.08
CA PRO A 24 -3.80 -27.25 -1.87
C PRO A 24 -3.98 -25.73 -2.07
N LEU A 25 -4.76 -25.33 -3.08
CA LEU A 25 -5.02 -23.92 -3.36
C LEU A 25 -5.81 -23.28 -2.22
N ALA A 26 -6.87 -23.94 -1.75
CA ALA A 26 -7.67 -23.46 -0.62
C ALA A 26 -6.83 -23.35 0.66
N ARG A 27 -6.02 -24.37 0.96
CA ARG A 27 -5.16 -24.39 2.16
C ARG A 27 -4.12 -23.28 2.18
N PHE A 28 -3.42 -23.03 1.07
CA PHE A 28 -2.46 -21.93 0.99
C PHE A 28 -3.15 -20.57 1.04
N ALA A 29 -4.29 -20.41 0.36
CA ALA A 29 -5.06 -19.17 0.42
C ALA A 29 -5.52 -18.87 1.86
N GLU A 30 -6.07 -19.85 2.58
CA GLU A 30 -6.49 -19.67 3.98
C GLU A 30 -5.33 -19.29 4.91
N LEU A 31 -4.14 -19.90 4.71
CA LEU A 31 -2.93 -19.55 5.46
C LEU A 31 -2.50 -18.09 5.21
N PHE A 32 -2.51 -17.65 3.96
CA PHE A 32 -2.12 -16.27 3.63
C PHE A 32 -3.16 -15.25 4.11
N ILE A 33 -4.45 -15.62 4.09
CA ILE A 33 -5.54 -14.82 4.66
C ILE A 33 -5.36 -14.67 6.18
N GLU A 34 -4.96 -15.72 6.89
CA GLU A 34 -4.71 -15.63 8.34
C GLU A 34 -3.62 -14.64 8.68
N ASP A 35 -2.49 -14.67 7.95
CA ASP A 35 -1.40 -13.70 8.12
C ASP A 35 -1.86 -12.26 7.79
N LYS A 36 -2.58 -12.08 6.68
CA LYS A 36 -3.14 -10.77 6.30
C LYS A 36 -4.04 -10.18 7.39
N LEU A 37 -4.92 -11.02 7.95
CA LEU A 37 -5.84 -10.61 9.00
C LEU A 37 -5.14 -10.34 10.33
N ALA A 38 -3.85 -10.63 10.50
CA ALA A 38 -3.07 -10.26 11.69
C ALA A 38 -2.43 -8.87 11.58
N GLU A 39 -2.38 -8.24 10.39
CA GLU A 39 -1.71 -6.95 10.17
C GLU A 39 -2.41 -5.77 10.87
N THR A 40 -1.71 -4.67 11.12
CA THR A 40 -2.29 -3.52 11.84
C THR A 40 -3.40 -2.83 11.04
N ILE A 41 -3.18 -2.63 9.73
CA ILE A 41 -4.16 -2.01 8.83
C ILE A 41 -4.70 -3.07 7.88
N ARG A 42 -6.03 -3.10 7.80
CA ARG A 42 -6.77 -3.93 6.86
C ARG A 42 -7.61 -3.00 6.00
N PHE A 43 -7.40 -3.04 4.69
CA PHE A 43 -8.04 -2.12 3.75
C PHE A 43 -9.55 -2.34 3.69
N GLY A 44 -10.02 -3.58 3.85
CA GLY A 44 -11.44 -3.89 4.00
C GLY A 44 -12.07 -3.17 5.22
N GLN A 45 -11.32 -2.93 6.29
CA GLN A 45 -11.82 -2.13 7.41
C GLN A 45 -12.03 -0.67 7.00
N LEU A 46 -11.14 -0.11 6.17
CA LEU A 46 -11.32 1.23 5.60
C LEU A 46 -12.58 1.28 4.71
N THR A 47 -12.85 0.25 3.92
CA THR A 47 -14.09 0.13 3.14
C THR A 47 -15.33 0.18 4.03
N VAL A 48 -15.36 -0.59 5.11
CA VAL A 48 -16.48 -0.56 6.07
C VAL A 48 -16.62 0.82 6.71
N ILE A 49 -15.52 1.43 7.14
CA ILE A 49 -15.55 2.76 7.78
C ILE A 49 -16.11 3.81 6.83
N HIS A 50 -15.66 3.85 5.58
CA HIS A 50 -16.15 4.82 4.60
C HIS A 50 -17.61 4.55 4.25
N TYR A 51 -18.01 3.29 4.11
CA TYR A 51 -19.42 2.95 3.93
C TYR A 51 -20.29 3.50 5.07
N ARG A 52 -19.86 3.34 6.32
CA ARG A 52 -20.60 3.87 7.48
C ARG A 52 -20.50 5.41 7.61
N MET A 53 -19.38 6.02 7.21
CA MET A 53 -19.21 7.48 7.19
C MET A 53 -20.21 8.16 6.25
N PHE A 54 -20.53 7.50 5.14
CA PHE A 54 -21.44 8.02 4.11
C PHE A 54 -22.88 7.47 4.24
N GLY A 55 -23.27 6.97 5.42
CA GLY A 55 -24.67 6.60 5.73
C GLY A 55 -25.06 5.17 5.40
N GLY A 56 -24.11 4.33 4.98
CA GLY A 56 -24.32 2.90 4.79
C GLY A 56 -24.60 2.17 6.10
N HIS A 57 -25.57 1.24 6.07
CA HIS A 57 -25.96 0.48 7.25
C HIS A 57 -26.02 -1.05 7.07
N SER A 58 -26.01 -1.55 5.83
CA SER A 58 -26.08 -2.98 5.53
C SER A 58 -24.81 -3.73 5.91
N ASP A 59 -24.96 -5.01 6.23
CA ASP A 59 -23.83 -5.93 6.45
C ASP A 59 -23.30 -6.52 5.11
N GLU A 60 -23.97 -6.26 3.99
CA GLU A 60 -23.48 -6.61 2.64
C GLU A 60 -22.12 -5.96 2.32
N VAL A 61 -21.78 -4.86 3.01
CA VAL A 61 -20.47 -4.20 2.91
C VAL A 61 -19.30 -5.15 3.20
N TYR A 62 -19.50 -6.19 4.03
CA TYR A 62 -18.42 -7.11 4.37
C TYR A 62 -17.97 -7.97 3.18
N GLU A 63 -18.85 -8.24 2.20
CA GLU A 63 -18.45 -8.93 0.98
C GLU A 63 -17.55 -8.04 0.11
N ALA A 64 -17.86 -6.75 -0.01
CA ALA A 64 -17.01 -5.80 -0.72
C ALA A 64 -15.69 -5.55 0.00
N ALA A 65 -15.73 -5.42 1.32
CA ALA A 65 -14.54 -5.28 2.14
C ALA A 65 -13.62 -6.51 2.03
N ALA A 66 -14.19 -7.73 1.96
CA ALA A 66 -13.44 -8.94 1.68
C ALA A 66 -12.85 -8.96 0.26
N ALA A 67 -13.60 -8.48 -0.74
CA ALA A 67 -13.09 -8.33 -2.10
C ALA A 67 -11.85 -7.40 -2.13
N VAL A 68 -11.94 -6.23 -1.49
CA VAL A 68 -10.80 -5.31 -1.35
C VAL A 68 -9.64 -5.99 -0.63
N GLU A 69 -9.87 -6.63 0.51
CA GLU A 69 -8.80 -7.26 1.30
C GLU A 69 -8.11 -8.41 0.56
N LEU A 70 -8.86 -9.24 -0.17
CA LEU A 70 -8.31 -10.31 -1.02
C LEU A 70 -7.44 -9.74 -2.14
N PHE A 71 -7.84 -8.60 -2.70
CA PHE A 71 -7.04 -7.91 -3.71
C PHE A 71 -5.74 -7.37 -3.13
N ILE A 72 -5.80 -6.68 -1.98
CA ILE A 72 -4.59 -6.18 -1.32
C ILE A 72 -3.65 -7.32 -0.96
N LEU A 73 -4.17 -8.43 -0.42
CA LEU A 73 -3.35 -9.63 -0.16
C LEU A 73 -2.68 -10.16 -1.44
N ALA A 74 -3.41 -10.26 -2.55
CA ALA A 74 -2.82 -10.68 -3.81
C ALA A 74 -1.71 -9.72 -4.28
N SER A 75 -1.91 -8.41 -4.11
CA SER A 75 -0.93 -7.38 -4.44
C SER A 75 0.32 -7.51 -3.58
N ASP A 76 0.16 -7.62 -2.25
CA ASP A 76 1.28 -7.74 -1.30
C ASP A 76 2.11 -9.00 -1.57
N ILE A 77 1.46 -10.14 -1.87
CA ILE A 77 2.20 -11.38 -2.23
C ILE A 77 3.03 -11.15 -3.50
N LEU A 78 2.49 -10.48 -4.51
CA LEU A 78 3.21 -10.22 -5.76
C LEU A 78 4.35 -9.22 -5.56
N ASP A 79 4.13 -8.17 -4.78
CA ASP A 79 5.13 -7.14 -4.43
C ASP A 79 6.29 -7.79 -3.65
N ASP A 80 6.00 -8.51 -2.57
CA ASP A 80 7.03 -9.20 -1.77
C ASP A 80 7.84 -10.23 -2.59
N LEU A 81 7.20 -10.89 -3.56
CA LEU A 81 7.89 -11.81 -4.49
C LEU A 81 8.77 -11.09 -5.51
N GLN A 82 8.42 -9.87 -5.90
CA GLN A 82 9.20 -9.04 -6.82
C GLN A 82 10.39 -8.41 -6.08
N ASP A 83 10.14 -7.91 -4.87
CA ASP A 83 11.11 -7.16 -4.05
C ASP A 83 12.00 -8.05 -3.19
N GLN A 84 11.58 -9.29 -2.92
CA GLN A 84 12.31 -10.28 -2.11
C GLN A 84 12.61 -9.80 -0.67
N ASP A 85 11.74 -8.96 -0.10
CA ASP A 85 12.02 -8.18 1.12
C ASP A 85 11.17 -8.58 2.36
N ALA A 86 10.34 -9.63 2.26
CA ALA A 86 9.51 -10.13 3.37
C ALA A 86 9.68 -11.63 3.70
N PRO A 87 10.90 -12.15 3.96
CA PRO A 87 11.18 -13.60 4.08
C PRO A 87 10.45 -14.34 5.21
N HIS A 88 9.85 -13.61 6.15
CA HIS A 88 9.10 -14.17 7.27
C HIS A 88 7.64 -14.47 6.90
N LYS A 89 7.13 -13.90 5.81
CA LYS A 89 5.75 -14.07 5.36
C LYS A 89 5.50 -15.50 4.87
N PRO A 90 4.31 -16.08 5.10
CA PRO A 90 4.03 -17.46 4.73
C PRO A 90 4.11 -17.71 3.22
N TRP A 91 3.81 -16.71 2.38
CA TRP A 91 3.94 -16.81 0.92
C TRP A 91 5.39 -16.83 0.45
N MET A 92 6.33 -16.21 1.18
CA MET A 92 7.76 -16.28 0.90
C MET A 92 8.38 -17.62 1.35
N GLN A 93 7.73 -18.33 2.28
CA GLN A 93 8.14 -19.67 2.72
C GLN A 93 7.52 -20.80 1.88
N ALA A 94 6.45 -20.51 1.14
CA ALA A 94 5.87 -21.45 0.20
C ALA A 94 6.76 -21.58 -1.05
N PRO A 95 6.68 -22.71 -1.80
CA PRO A 95 7.35 -22.80 -3.09
C PRO A 95 6.90 -21.65 -4.01
N GLN A 96 7.84 -20.92 -4.61
CA GLN A 96 7.53 -19.74 -5.42
C GLN A 96 6.42 -19.97 -6.48
N PRO A 97 6.38 -21.10 -7.23
CA PRO A 97 5.28 -21.37 -8.16
C PRO A 97 3.89 -21.43 -7.49
N VAL A 98 3.83 -21.89 -6.24
CA VAL A 98 2.60 -21.94 -5.44
C VAL A 98 2.19 -20.52 -5.04
N ALA A 99 3.11 -19.72 -4.51
CA ALA A 99 2.82 -18.35 -4.08
C ALA A 99 2.29 -17.48 -5.23
N ILE A 100 2.95 -17.54 -6.40
CA ILE A 100 2.50 -16.85 -7.63
C ILE A 100 1.09 -17.31 -8.04
N HIS A 101 0.84 -18.62 -8.02
CA HIS A 101 -0.45 -19.16 -8.41
C HIS A 101 -1.57 -18.76 -7.45
N VAL A 102 -1.32 -18.81 -6.14
CA VAL A 102 -2.27 -18.38 -5.11
C VAL A 102 -2.58 -16.90 -5.25
N ALA A 103 -1.57 -16.03 -5.42
CA ALA A 103 -1.78 -14.61 -5.64
C ALA A 103 -2.63 -14.32 -6.88
N SER A 104 -2.33 -14.98 -8.01
CA SER A 104 -3.11 -14.85 -9.25
C SER A 104 -4.57 -15.31 -9.07
N ALA A 105 -4.79 -16.38 -8.31
CA ALA A 105 -6.11 -16.88 -8.00
C ALA A 105 -6.88 -15.95 -7.06
N LEU A 106 -6.23 -15.39 -6.04
CA LEU A 106 -6.81 -14.40 -5.12
C LEU A 106 -7.18 -13.10 -5.84
N LEU A 107 -6.37 -12.65 -6.80
CA LEU A 107 -6.70 -11.52 -7.68
C LEU A 107 -7.99 -11.77 -8.47
N THR A 108 -8.15 -12.98 -9.02
CA THR A 108 -9.38 -13.35 -9.74
C THR A 108 -10.57 -13.49 -8.77
N LEU A 109 -10.33 -14.03 -7.58
CA LEU A 109 -11.34 -14.21 -6.54
C LEU A 109 -11.85 -12.86 -6.02
N SER A 110 -10.98 -11.87 -5.84
CA SER A 110 -11.37 -10.52 -5.41
C SER A 110 -12.29 -9.84 -6.42
N GLN A 111 -12.02 -10.00 -7.72
CA GLN A 111 -12.92 -9.54 -8.78
C GLN A 111 -14.28 -10.26 -8.72
N GLN A 112 -14.28 -11.59 -8.59
CA GLN A 112 -15.52 -12.36 -8.46
C GLN A 112 -16.33 -11.96 -7.21
N ALA A 113 -15.64 -11.66 -6.11
CA ALA A 113 -16.25 -11.16 -4.88
C ALA A 113 -16.88 -9.78 -5.08
N MET A 114 -16.19 -8.86 -5.77
CA MET A 114 -16.72 -7.52 -6.07
C MET A 114 -17.98 -7.57 -6.94
N LEU A 115 -18.09 -8.53 -7.87
CA LEU A 115 -19.32 -8.72 -8.65
C LEU A 115 -20.51 -9.20 -7.81
N SER A 116 -20.27 -9.71 -6.61
CA SER A 116 -21.31 -10.24 -5.72
C SER A 116 -21.70 -9.24 -4.63
N SER A 117 -20.94 -8.16 -4.45
CA SER A 117 -20.92 -7.35 -3.23
C SER A 117 -21.88 -6.16 -3.19
N ALA A 118 -22.72 -5.98 -4.22
CA ALA A 118 -23.67 -4.87 -4.29
C ALA A 118 -25.07 -5.34 -4.74
N PRO A 119 -26.15 -4.60 -4.39
CA PRO A 119 -27.52 -5.06 -4.61
C PRO A 119 -28.00 -4.92 -6.06
N SER A 120 -27.43 -4.00 -6.85
CA SER A 120 -27.83 -3.75 -8.24
C SER A 120 -26.71 -4.05 -9.22
N ASP A 121 -27.07 -4.54 -10.41
CA ASP A 121 -26.10 -4.83 -11.46
C ASP A 121 -25.34 -3.57 -11.91
N ALA A 122 -26.01 -2.41 -11.91
CA ALA A 122 -25.37 -1.14 -12.21
C ALA A 122 -24.27 -0.79 -11.20
N MET A 123 -24.52 -1.00 -9.89
CA MET A 123 -23.52 -0.75 -8.85
C MET A 123 -22.37 -1.76 -8.93
N ARG A 124 -22.66 -3.05 -9.19
CA ARG A 124 -21.65 -4.09 -9.38
C ARG A 124 -20.70 -3.75 -10.54
N ILE A 125 -21.24 -3.31 -11.67
CA ILE A 125 -20.46 -2.90 -12.84
C ILE A 125 -19.61 -1.68 -12.50
N ALA A 126 -20.18 -0.66 -11.83
CA ALA A 126 -19.47 0.56 -11.47
C ALA A 126 -18.29 0.29 -10.51
N LEU A 127 -18.51 -0.53 -9.47
CA LEU A 127 -17.46 -0.92 -8.53
C LEU A 127 -16.36 -1.76 -9.21
N MET A 128 -16.75 -2.70 -10.08
CA MET A 128 -15.79 -3.49 -10.86
C MET A 128 -14.96 -2.62 -11.80
N GLU A 129 -15.59 -1.66 -12.49
CA GLU A 129 -14.89 -0.73 -13.37
C GLU A 129 -13.91 0.15 -12.58
N MET A 130 -14.34 0.72 -11.45
CA MET A 130 -13.48 1.48 -10.54
C MET A 130 -12.30 0.63 -10.07
N MET A 131 -12.58 -0.58 -9.57
CA MET A 131 -11.55 -1.51 -9.10
C MET A 131 -10.52 -1.77 -10.20
N ASN A 132 -10.94 -2.25 -11.36
CA ASN A 132 -10.01 -2.58 -12.46
C ASN A 132 -9.21 -1.36 -12.94
N ARG A 133 -9.80 -0.15 -12.95
CA ARG A 133 -9.08 1.07 -13.33
C ARG A 133 -7.96 1.41 -12.33
N LEU A 134 -8.26 1.37 -11.04
CA LEU A 134 -7.29 1.61 -9.98
C LEU A 134 -6.21 0.51 -9.94
N LEU A 135 -6.57 -0.74 -10.21
CA LEU A 135 -5.65 -1.86 -10.37
C LEU A 135 -4.63 -1.61 -11.50
N LEU A 136 -5.11 -1.19 -12.68
CA LEU A 136 -4.24 -0.87 -13.81
C LEU A 136 -3.32 0.31 -13.51
N GLN A 137 -3.81 1.32 -12.79
CA GLN A 137 -2.99 2.43 -12.32
C GLN A 137 -1.89 1.97 -11.34
N SER A 138 -2.23 1.09 -10.40
CA SER A 138 -1.27 0.47 -9.49
C SER A 138 -0.21 -0.36 -10.22
N ALA A 139 -0.61 -1.11 -11.24
CA ALA A 139 0.34 -1.86 -12.09
C ALA A 139 1.33 -0.94 -12.82
N ASN A 140 0.93 0.26 -13.26
CA ASN A 140 1.85 1.23 -13.84
C ASN A 140 2.86 1.74 -12.79
N GLY A 141 2.37 2.10 -11.60
CA GLY A 141 3.24 2.53 -10.49
C GLY A 141 4.24 1.45 -10.07
N GLN A 142 3.78 0.20 -9.95
CA GLN A 142 4.63 -0.96 -9.67
C GLN A 142 5.74 -1.12 -10.71
N MET A 143 5.42 -1.00 -12.00
CA MET A 143 6.41 -1.15 -13.06
C MET A 143 7.49 -0.06 -12.99
N LEU A 144 7.10 1.20 -12.73
CA LEU A 144 8.05 2.30 -12.58
C LEU A 144 9.01 2.07 -11.40
N ASP A 145 8.50 1.52 -10.30
CA ASP A 145 9.28 1.18 -9.11
C ASP A 145 10.27 0.03 -9.39
N ILE A 146 9.81 -1.09 -9.98
CA ILE A 146 10.66 -2.24 -10.36
C ILE A 146 11.76 -1.81 -11.33
N MET A 147 11.42 -1.02 -12.34
CA MET A 147 12.37 -0.56 -13.34
C MET A 147 13.29 0.54 -12.80
N ASN A 148 13.00 1.07 -11.61
CA ASN A 148 13.75 2.13 -10.94
C ASN A 148 13.94 3.37 -11.84
N GLU A 149 12.91 3.71 -12.62
CA GLU A 149 12.91 4.78 -13.64
C GLU A 149 12.57 6.18 -13.08
N ILE A 150 12.67 6.33 -11.76
CA ILE A 150 12.40 7.59 -11.07
C ILE A 150 13.57 8.56 -11.28
N VAL A 151 13.30 9.78 -11.72
CA VAL A 151 14.36 10.74 -12.12
C VAL A 151 14.46 11.96 -11.23
N ASP A 152 13.39 12.29 -10.50
CA ASP A 152 13.25 13.47 -9.65
C ASP A 152 12.18 13.26 -8.58
N GLU A 153 12.04 14.22 -7.67
CA GLU A 153 11.03 14.20 -6.61
C GLU A 153 9.60 14.06 -7.16
N GLN A 154 9.27 14.73 -8.25
CA GLN A 154 7.91 14.71 -8.81
C GLN A 154 7.55 13.33 -9.36
N SER A 155 8.45 12.70 -10.12
CA SER A 155 8.28 11.34 -10.65
C SER A 155 8.21 10.30 -9.53
N TYR A 156 8.93 10.50 -8.42
CA TYR A 156 8.77 9.68 -7.22
C TYR A 156 7.34 9.81 -6.66
N LEU A 157 6.87 11.04 -6.42
CA LEU A 157 5.53 11.27 -5.87
C LEU A 157 4.43 10.70 -6.79
N ASP A 158 4.59 10.83 -8.10
CA ASP A 158 3.64 10.29 -9.09
C ASP A 158 3.69 8.75 -9.16
N MET A 159 4.85 8.13 -8.97
CA MET A 159 4.97 6.68 -8.81
C MET A 159 4.22 6.23 -7.55
N VAL A 160 4.46 6.86 -6.40
CA VAL A 160 3.82 6.49 -5.13
C VAL A 160 2.29 6.65 -5.19
N LYS A 161 1.81 7.74 -5.81
CA LYS A 161 0.38 7.95 -6.07
C LYS A 161 -0.22 6.82 -6.89
N GLN A 162 0.48 6.38 -7.93
CA GLN A 162 0.04 5.28 -8.78
C GLN A 162 0.10 3.94 -8.05
N LYS A 163 1.21 3.61 -7.36
CA LYS A 163 1.46 2.31 -6.71
C LYS A 163 0.57 2.10 -5.48
N SER A 164 0.94 2.74 -4.35
CA SER A 164 0.39 2.42 -3.03
C SER A 164 -0.80 3.30 -2.64
N ALA A 165 -0.82 4.56 -3.06
CA ALA A 165 -1.90 5.49 -2.71
C ALA A 165 -3.23 5.13 -3.41
N THR A 166 -3.15 4.61 -4.64
CA THR A 166 -4.30 4.11 -5.40
C THR A 166 -5.02 2.93 -4.71
N LEU A 167 -4.29 2.11 -3.95
CA LEU A 167 -4.87 1.01 -3.16
C LEU A 167 -5.73 1.53 -2.00
N LEU A 168 -5.30 2.63 -1.37
CA LEU A 168 -6.09 3.30 -0.32
C LEU A 168 -7.34 3.94 -0.91
N GLN A 169 -7.21 4.56 -2.09
CA GLN A 169 -8.36 5.09 -2.83
C GLN A 169 -9.38 3.99 -3.12
N LEU A 170 -8.93 2.81 -3.60
CA LEU A 170 -9.80 1.66 -3.84
C LEU A 170 -10.61 1.30 -2.60
N ALA A 171 -9.93 1.17 -1.45
CA ALA A 171 -10.60 0.80 -0.21
C ALA A 171 -11.62 1.84 0.25
N CYS A 172 -11.24 3.11 0.27
CA CYS A 172 -12.09 4.21 0.72
C CYS A 172 -13.30 4.39 -0.22
N MET A 173 -13.04 4.46 -1.52
CA MET A 173 -14.06 4.74 -2.54
C MET A 173 -15.04 3.59 -2.75
N THR A 174 -14.62 2.34 -2.54
CA THR A 174 -15.55 1.20 -2.49
C THR A 174 -16.62 1.43 -1.42
N GLY A 175 -16.23 1.92 -0.24
CA GLY A 175 -17.17 2.23 0.83
C GLY A 175 -18.12 3.38 0.49
N VAL A 176 -17.57 4.47 -0.07
CA VAL A 176 -18.36 5.64 -0.52
C VAL A 176 -19.41 5.23 -1.54
N MET A 177 -19.01 4.52 -2.60
CA MET A 177 -19.89 4.12 -3.69
C MET A 177 -20.97 3.14 -3.22
N LEU A 178 -20.63 2.19 -2.34
CA LEU A 178 -21.62 1.27 -1.76
C LEU A 178 -22.67 1.98 -0.91
N ALA A 179 -22.32 3.12 -0.30
CA ALA A 179 -23.27 3.94 0.44
C ALA A 179 -24.27 4.67 -0.48
N GLY A 180 -24.09 4.56 -1.81
CA GLY A 180 -24.95 5.20 -2.82
C GLY A 180 -24.43 6.56 -3.29
N GLU A 181 -23.25 6.97 -2.83
CA GLU A 181 -22.64 8.23 -3.19
C GLU A 181 -21.77 8.09 -4.46
N PRO A 182 -21.63 9.15 -5.28
CA PRO A 182 -20.73 9.12 -6.42
C PRO A 182 -19.26 9.14 -5.98
N TRP A 183 -18.34 9.07 -6.96
CA TRP A 183 -16.93 9.30 -6.68
C TRP A 183 -16.72 10.64 -5.98
N ASN A 184 -15.93 10.63 -4.90
CA ASN A 184 -15.69 11.79 -4.05
C ASN A 184 -14.21 12.15 -4.12
N GLU A 185 -13.91 13.27 -4.79
CA GLU A 185 -12.52 13.69 -5.02
C GLU A 185 -11.78 14.03 -3.72
N VAL A 186 -12.47 14.55 -2.70
CA VAL A 186 -11.85 14.82 -1.39
C VAL A 186 -11.40 13.51 -0.74
N VAL A 187 -12.23 12.46 -0.85
CA VAL A 187 -11.89 11.12 -0.37
C VAL A 187 -10.70 10.52 -1.10
N ALA A 188 -10.70 10.65 -2.43
CA ALA A 188 -9.59 10.18 -3.23
C ALA A 188 -8.29 10.94 -2.92
N GLU A 189 -8.37 12.26 -2.72
CA GLU A 189 -7.21 13.11 -2.44
C GLU A 189 -6.59 12.78 -1.08
N TYR A 190 -7.37 12.72 0.01
CA TYR A 190 -6.76 12.41 1.31
C TYR A 190 -6.24 10.97 1.39
N ALA A 191 -6.88 10.03 0.68
CA ALA A 191 -6.37 8.67 0.57
C ALA A 191 -5.02 8.62 -0.16
N ALA A 192 -4.82 9.50 -1.15
CA ALA A 192 -3.53 9.65 -1.81
C ALA A 192 -2.48 10.27 -0.88
N GLU A 193 -2.81 11.37 -0.21
CA GLU A 193 -1.91 12.08 0.72
C GLU A 193 -1.41 11.18 1.85
N ILE A 194 -2.30 10.38 2.44
CA ILE A 194 -1.91 9.46 3.51
C ILE A 194 -1.07 8.28 3.00
N GLY A 195 -1.31 7.85 1.76
CA GLY A 195 -0.48 6.86 1.08
C GLY A 195 0.94 7.37 0.84
N ILE A 196 1.09 8.61 0.38
CA ILE A 196 2.39 9.26 0.18
C ILE A 196 3.12 9.41 1.51
N ALA A 197 2.45 9.92 2.55
CA ALA A 197 3.04 10.09 3.87
C ALA A 197 3.58 8.76 4.44
N ALA A 198 2.81 7.68 4.29
CA ALA A 198 3.19 6.34 4.75
C ALA A 198 4.36 5.74 3.94
N GLN A 199 4.40 5.96 2.62
CA GLN A 199 5.51 5.49 1.79
C GLN A 199 6.82 6.17 2.17
N ILE A 200 6.82 7.50 2.33
CA ILE A 200 8.02 8.25 2.73
C ILE A 200 8.54 7.77 4.10
N GLN A 201 7.66 7.38 5.02
CA GLN A 201 8.07 6.80 6.30
C GLN A 201 8.68 5.41 6.18
N ASN A 202 8.19 4.58 5.26
CA ASN A 202 8.82 3.29 4.97
C ASN A 202 10.21 3.51 4.39
N ASP A 203 10.35 4.36 3.38
CA ASP A 203 11.63 4.69 2.76
C ASP A 203 12.61 5.29 3.79
N LEU A 204 12.15 6.09 4.76
CA LEU A 204 12.97 6.58 5.88
C LEU A 204 13.52 5.44 6.75
N ARG A 205 12.68 4.45 7.03
CA ARG A 205 13.06 3.25 7.80
C ARG A 205 14.07 2.41 7.02
N ASP A 206 13.86 2.27 5.72
CA ASP A 206 14.62 1.37 4.86
C ASP A 206 15.94 1.99 4.38
N LEU A 207 16.03 3.32 4.26
CA LEU A 207 17.26 4.07 4.00
C LEU A 207 18.36 3.77 5.04
N LEU A 208 17.99 3.71 6.33
CA LEU A 208 18.94 3.56 7.43
C LEU A 208 19.34 2.10 7.70
N ARG A 209 18.73 1.15 7.00
CA ARG A 209 19.12 -0.25 7.06
C ARG A 209 20.50 -0.43 6.45
N TRP A 210 21.19 -1.46 6.91
CA TRP A 210 22.50 -1.85 6.39
C TRP A 210 22.59 -3.36 6.22
N ASP A 211 21.55 -3.90 5.60
CA ASP A 211 21.39 -5.29 5.24
C ASP A 211 20.84 -5.37 3.81
N ASP A 212 20.54 -6.59 3.37
CA ASP A 212 20.06 -6.87 2.01
C ASP A 212 18.71 -6.19 1.68
N LYS A 213 18.07 -5.52 2.63
CA LYS A 213 16.81 -4.77 2.46
C LYS A 213 17.00 -3.25 2.50
N SER A 214 18.25 -2.77 2.48
CA SER A 214 18.52 -1.33 2.42
C SER A 214 18.22 -0.79 1.02
N ASP A 215 17.28 0.15 0.92
CA ASP A 215 16.98 0.86 -0.31
C ASP A 215 18.24 1.49 -0.92
N PHE A 216 19.10 2.05 -0.06
CA PHE A 216 20.35 2.65 -0.48
C PHE A 216 21.30 1.60 -1.11
N LEU A 217 21.53 0.46 -0.44
CA LEU A 217 22.42 -0.60 -0.95
C LEU A 217 21.85 -1.30 -2.20
N GLN A 218 20.53 -1.28 -2.37
CA GLN A 218 19.87 -1.76 -3.59
C GLN A 218 19.81 -0.72 -4.70
N ARG A 219 20.28 0.52 -4.46
CA ARG A 219 20.18 1.67 -5.37
C ARG A 219 18.73 2.02 -5.74
N LYS A 220 17.76 1.71 -4.88
CA LYS A 220 16.36 2.13 -5.09
C LYS A 220 16.30 3.65 -5.08
N ARG A 221 15.62 4.24 -6.06
CA ARG A 221 15.48 5.70 -6.22
C ARG A 221 14.26 6.21 -5.45
N THR A 222 14.38 6.23 -4.14
CA THR A 222 13.41 6.86 -3.24
C THR A 222 13.64 8.37 -3.15
N LEU A 223 12.66 9.10 -2.62
CA LEU A 223 12.76 10.54 -2.34
C LEU A 223 14.07 10.92 -1.62
N LEU A 224 14.48 10.10 -0.65
CA LEU A 224 15.65 10.35 0.20
C LEU A 224 16.96 10.11 -0.54
N THR A 225 17.01 9.07 -1.38
CA THR A 225 18.20 8.79 -2.18
C THR A 225 18.39 9.82 -3.29
N LEU A 226 17.31 10.30 -3.91
CA LEU A 226 17.34 11.40 -4.87
C LEU A 226 17.93 12.66 -4.21
N TYR A 227 17.43 13.01 -3.01
CA TYR A 227 17.96 14.14 -2.25
C TYR A 227 19.46 14.01 -1.93
N LEU A 228 19.94 12.79 -1.62
CA LEU A 228 21.36 12.53 -1.40
C LEU A 228 22.20 12.63 -2.68
N ILE A 229 21.66 12.16 -3.82
CA ILE A 229 22.34 12.19 -5.13
C ILE A 229 22.50 13.62 -5.65
N GLU A 230 21.56 14.51 -5.30
CA GLU A 230 21.58 15.93 -5.66
C GLU A 230 22.53 16.77 -4.81
N SER A 231 23.17 16.20 -3.77
CA SER A 231 24.16 16.93 -2.96
C SER A 231 25.32 17.46 -3.80
N GLU A 232 25.55 18.77 -3.77
CA GLU A 232 26.66 19.44 -4.46
C GLU A 232 27.98 19.38 -3.67
N ALA A 233 27.96 18.87 -2.43
CA ALA A 233 29.15 18.80 -1.60
C ALA A 233 30.14 17.77 -2.17
N GLU A 234 31.41 18.18 -2.35
CA GLU A 234 32.46 17.31 -2.89
C GLU A 234 32.67 16.05 -2.02
N ALA A 235 32.42 16.14 -0.72
CA ALA A 235 32.47 15.00 0.21
C ALA A 235 31.39 13.94 -0.03
N ASP A 236 30.32 14.27 -0.76
CA ASP A 236 29.15 13.42 -1.02
C ASP A 236 29.11 12.84 -2.43
N CYS A 237 30.05 13.22 -3.30
CA CYS A 237 30.08 12.82 -4.70
C CYS A 237 30.06 11.29 -4.89
N TRP A 238 30.60 10.55 -3.93
CA TRP A 238 30.65 9.09 -3.93
C TRP A 238 29.25 8.44 -3.96
N ILE A 239 28.21 9.10 -3.42
CA ILE A 239 26.83 8.59 -3.48
C ILE A 239 26.35 8.61 -4.92
N LYS A 240 26.50 9.74 -5.60
CA LYS A 240 26.14 9.86 -7.02
C LYS A 240 26.95 8.87 -7.88
N GLU A 241 28.25 8.76 -7.64
CA GLU A 241 29.10 7.78 -8.32
C GLU A 241 28.64 6.33 -8.11
N TYR A 242 28.18 6.00 -6.90
CA TYR A 242 27.64 4.69 -6.58
C TYR A 242 26.34 4.41 -7.34
N PHE A 243 25.39 5.36 -7.36
CA PHE A 243 24.13 5.22 -8.10
C PHE A 243 24.35 5.18 -9.63
N GLU A 244 25.41 5.82 -10.13
CA GLU A 244 25.82 5.75 -11.54
C GLU A 244 26.67 4.50 -11.86
N GLY A 245 26.90 3.62 -10.88
CA GLY A 245 27.60 2.36 -11.06
C GLY A 245 29.12 2.46 -11.16
N ARG A 246 29.71 3.63 -10.85
CA ARG A 246 31.17 3.83 -10.83
C ARG A 246 31.85 3.28 -9.59
N ILE A 247 31.10 3.09 -8.50
CA ILE A 247 31.55 2.45 -7.26
C ILE A 247 30.81 1.13 -7.05
N SER A 248 31.52 0.10 -6.59
CA SER A 248 30.93 -1.22 -6.31
C SER A 248 30.14 -1.24 -5.00
N LEU A 249 29.23 -2.20 -4.85
CA LEU A 249 28.54 -2.43 -3.58
C LEU A 249 29.51 -2.80 -2.45
N GLU A 250 30.56 -3.57 -2.75
CA GLU A 250 31.58 -4.01 -1.79
C GLU A 250 32.33 -2.81 -1.18
N ASP A 251 32.65 -1.82 -2.01
CA ASP A 251 33.29 -0.57 -1.55
C ASP A 251 32.35 0.26 -0.69
N VAL A 252 31.05 0.30 -1.03
CA VAL A 252 30.03 1.06 -0.29
C VAL A 252 29.66 0.37 1.02
N ALA A 253 29.64 -0.96 1.08
CA ALA A 253 29.29 -1.72 2.28
C ALA A 253 30.16 -1.35 3.49
N MET A 254 31.41 -0.92 3.25
CA MET A 254 32.36 -0.47 4.27
C MET A 254 32.20 1.02 4.66
N LYS A 255 31.33 1.78 3.99
CA LYS A 255 31.13 3.23 4.17
C LYS A 255 29.91 3.58 5.04
N ARG A 256 29.43 2.66 5.88
CA ARG A 256 28.24 2.88 6.71
C ARG A 256 28.32 4.15 7.56
N GLU A 257 29.44 4.36 8.25
CA GLU A 257 29.63 5.52 9.12
C GLU A 257 29.62 6.82 8.32
N LEU A 258 30.35 6.85 7.20
CA LEU A 258 30.36 7.98 6.27
C LEU A 258 28.97 8.27 5.70
N PHE A 259 28.19 7.23 5.37
CA PHE A 259 26.81 7.39 4.91
C PHE A 259 25.91 8.03 5.97
N LEU A 260 26.02 7.61 7.23
CA LEU A 260 25.26 8.20 8.33
C LEU A 260 25.67 9.66 8.57
N GLU A 261 26.97 9.96 8.53
CA GLU A 261 27.50 11.34 8.62
C GLU A 261 27.00 12.20 7.46
N THR A 262 26.96 11.67 6.23
CA THR A 262 26.37 12.37 5.08
C THR A 262 24.90 12.64 5.33
N CYS A 263 24.10 11.65 5.76
CA CYS A 263 22.67 11.84 6.03
C CYS A 263 22.41 12.90 7.11
N GLU A 264 23.26 12.98 8.14
CA GLU A 264 23.19 14.01 9.18
C GLU A 264 23.57 15.39 8.63
N ARG A 265 24.66 15.48 7.87
CA ARG A 265 25.15 16.73 7.27
C ARG A 265 24.18 17.33 6.25
N THR A 266 23.62 16.51 5.36
CA THR A 266 22.65 16.96 4.35
C THR A 266 21.28 17.21 4.97
N GLY A 267 20.98 16.62 6.13
CA GLY A 267 19.66 16.68 6.74
C GLY A 267 18.63 15.81 6.03
N THR A 268 19.05 14.74 5.32
CA THR A 268 18.15 13.86 4.55
C THR A 268 16.99 13.30 5.39
N ILE A 269 17.26 12.89 6.63
CA ILE A 269 16.22 12.38 7.53
C ILE A 269 15.21 13.48 7.88
N LEU A 270 15.69 14.71 8.12
CA LEU A 270 14.83 15.85 8.42
C LEU A 270 13.97 16.20 7.20
N TYR A 271 14.57 16.25 6.01
CA TYR A 271 13.86 16.48 4.75
C TYR A 271 12.73 15.46 4.56
N GLY A 272 13.03 14.15 4.63
CA GLY A 272 12.01 13.11 4.53
C GLY A 272 10.90 13.23 5.58
N SER A 273 11.27 13.55 6.83
CA SER A 273 10.31 13.72 7.93
C SER A 273 9.39 14.93 7.69
N VAL A 274 9.92 16.03 7.15
CA VAL A 274 9.15 17.22 6.76
C VAL A 274 8.21 16.88 5.61
N MET A 275 8.69 16.21 4.56
CA MET A 275 7.86 15.83 3.41
C MET A 275 6.72 14.90 3.81
N SER A 276 6.99 13.85 4.60
CA SER A 276 5.95 12.98 5.14
C SER A 276 4.94 13.75 6.00
N ARG A 277 5.40 14.65 6.87
CA ARG A 277 4.52 15.48 7.71
C ARG A 277 3.67 16.46 6.88
N MET A 278 4.20 17.03 5.81
CA MET A 278 3.45 17.92 4.92
C MET A 278 2.26 17.19 4.29
N HIS A 279 2.48 16.00 3.73
CA HIS A 279 1.41 15.17 3.18
C HIS A 279 0.41 14.71 4.25
N TYR A 280 0.90 14.33 5.43
CA TYR A 280 0.03 13.97 6.55
C TYR A 280 -0.85 15.14 7.02
N ASN A 281 -0.31 16.35 7.13
CA ASN A 281 -1.10 17.53 7.50
C ASN A 281 -2.16 17.85 6.43
N ARG A 282 -1.80 17.71 5.14
CA ARG A 282 -2.75 17.87 4.04
C ARG A 282 -3.89 16.85 4.11
N PHE A 283 -3.57 15.60 4.45
CA PHE A 283 -4.56 14.57 4.76
C PHE A 283 -5.51 15.01 5.87
N GLU A 284 -4.99 15.53 7.00
CA GLU A 284 -5.84 15.98 8.12
C GLU A 284 -6.78 17.12 7.70
N GLU A 285 -6.27 18.13 6.97
CA GLU A 285 -7.09 19.22 6.44
C GLU A 285 -8.24 18.73 5.55
N LEU A 286 -7.97 17.78 4.65
CA LEU A 286 -8.95 17.22 3.74
C LEU A 286 -9.99 16.37 4.48
N VAL A 287 -9.56 15.55 5.44
CA VAL A 287 -10.47 14.77 6.30
C VAL A 287 -11.35 15.69 7.15
N ASP A 288 -10.83 16.84 7.59
CA ASP A 288 -11.57 17.86 8.32
C ASP A 288 -12.60 18.62 7.48
N SER A 289 -12.38 18.71 6.17
CA SER A 289 -13.36 19.30 5.25
C SER A 289 -14.62 18.45 5.04
N ILE A 290 -14.58 17.15 5.37
CA ILE A 290 -15.76 16.27 5.30
C ILE A 290 -16.68 16.58 6.49
N GLN A 291 -17.94 16.91 6.20
CA GLN A 291 -18.93 17.27 7.22
C GLN A 291 -19.07 16.19 8.31
N GLU A 292 -19.13 16.65 9.57
CA GLU A 292 -18.95 15.91 10.84
C GLU A 292 -19.99 14.82 11.20
N ILE A 293 -20.72 14.23 10.25
CA ILE A 293 -21.94 13.46 10.59
C ILE A 293 -21.63 12.01 11.03
N SER A 294 -20.42 11.68 11.49
CA SER A 294 -20.12 10.27 11.76
C SER A 294 -19.04 9.99 12.81
N PRO A 295 -19.35 9.20 13.87
CA PRO A 295 -18.33 8.68 14.81
C PRO A 295 -17.29 7.77 14.13
N TRP A 296 -17.51 7.43 12.85
CA TRP A 296 -16.60 6.65 12.03
C TRP A 296 -15.38 7.48 11.56
N LYS A 297 -15.45 8.82 11.52
CA LYS A 297 -14.31 9.68 11.21
C LYS A 297 -13.20 9.58 12.27
N SER A 298 -13.55 9.61 13.55
CA SER A 298 -12.56 9.42 14.62
C SER A 298 -11.99 8.00 14.65
N THR A 299 -12.79 7.01 14.23
CA THR A 299 -12.33 5.62 14.05
C THR A 299 -11.29 5.53 12.94
N PHE A 300 -11.54 6.19 11.80
CA PHE A 300 -10.61 6.26 10.69
C PHE A 300 -9.26 6.86 11.11
N LEU A 301 -9.28 8.04 11.74
CA LEU A 301 -8.08 8.72 12.22
C LEU A 301 -7.32 7.86 13.24
N HIS A 302 -8.02 7.17 14.14
CA HIS A 302 -7.37 6.27 15.10
C HIS A 302 -6.59 5.14 14.42
N ILE A 303 -7.15 4.52 13.38
CA ILE A 303 -6.49 3.44 12.63
C ILE A 303 -5.28 3.96 11.87
N ILE A 304 -5.40 5.11 11.21
CA ILE A 304 -4.31 5.73 10.45
C ILE A 304 -3.16 6.14 11.37
N ASN A 305 -3.46 6.72 12.53
CA ASN A 305 -2.45 7.23 13.46
C ASN A 305 -1.62 6.11 14.10
N GLN A 306 -2.13 4.88 14.17
CA GLN A 306 -1.35 3.72 14.63
C GLN A 306 -0.24 3.29 13.65
N ARG A 307 -0.29 3.72 12.38
CA ARG A 307 0.69 3.36 11.35
C ARG A 307 1.76 4.44 11.16
N ILE A 308 1.39 5.69 11.36
CA ILE A 308 2.22 6.86 11.01
C ILE A 308 2.92 7.46 12.24
N ALA A 309 2.49 7.10 13.45
CA ALA A 309 3.21 7.40 14.70
C ALA A 309 4.35 6.41 14.95
#